data_AF-A0A959S6F7-F1
#
_entry.id   AF-A0A959S6F7-F1
#
_cell.length_a   1.000
_cell.length_b   1.000
_cell.length_c   1.000
_cell.angle_alpha   90.00
_cell.angle_beta   90.00
_cell.angle_gamma   90.00
#
_symmetry.space_group_name_H-M   'P 1'
#
loop_
_entity.id
_entity.type
_entity.pdbx_description
1 polymer ?
#
loop_
_entity_poly.entity_id
_entity_poly.type
_entity_poly.pdbx_seq_one_letter_code
_entity_poly.pdbx_strand_id
1 'polypeptide(L)' 'MKVTLCTYNIHSWVGRGGKYDPDLTVQVVSEIHADIYALQEFQTCSPDLKMVTWIGKQTGL' A
#
# COMPACT_ATOMS: atom_id res chain seq x y z
N MET A 1 1.39 25.69 5.46
CA MET A 1 1.26 24.45 4.66
C MET A 1 1.52 23.28 5.58
N LYS A 2 0.63 22.28 5.63
CA LYS A 2 0.78 21.08 6.48
C LYS A 2 0.99 19.89 5.56
N VAL A 3 1.99 19.06 5.87
CA VAL A 3 2.24 17.78 5.18
C VAL A 3 1.85 16.65 6.12
N THR A 4 1.18 15.65 5.59
CA THR A 4 0.71 14.46 6.32
C THR A 4 1.49 13.24 5.88
N LEU A 5 2.00 12.50 6.87
CA LEU A 5 2.76 11.26 6.67
C LEU A 5 1.96 10.10 7.27
N CYS A 6 1.70 9.09 6.45
CA CYS A 6 1.23 7.79 6.89
C CYS A 6 2.40 6.80 6.86
N THR A 7 2.62 6.09 7.97
CA THR A 7 3.45 4.89 7.99
C THR A 7 2.57 3.69 8.29
N TYR A 8 2.67 2.66 7.48
CA TYR A 8 1.83 1.47 7.62
C TYR A 8 2.58 0.21 7.22
N ASN A 9 2.70 -0.73 8.17
CA ASN A 9 3.17 -2.06 7.88
C ASN A 9 2.02 -2.87 7.29
N ILE A 10 2.13 -3.20 6.00
CA ILE A 10 1.08 -3.86 5.23
C ILE A 10 1.12 -5.40 5.36
N HIS A 11 2.02 -5.92 6.19
CA HIS A 11 2.15 -7.33 6.52
C HIS A 11 2.15 -8.25 5.28
N SER A 12 2.94 -7.90 4.27
CA SER A 12 3.04 -8.65 3.00
C SER A 12 1.68 -8.86 2.31
N TRP A 13 0.78 -7.88 2.40
CA TRP A 13 -0.58 -7.92 1.84
C TRP A 13 -1.51 -8.91 2.53
N VAL A 14 -1.13 -9.40 3.71
CA VAL A 14 -1.90 -10.39 4.45
C VAL A 14 -2.71 -9.71 5.53
N GLY A 15 -4.02 -9.61 5.30
CA GLY A 15 -4.96 -9.07 6.27
C GLY A 15 -5.25 -10.04 7.43
N ARG A 16 -6.16 -9.63 8.34
CA ARG A 16 -6.57 -10.45 9.50
C ARG A 16 -7.09 -11.85 9.15
N GLY A 17 -7.58 -12.04 7.92
CA GLY A 17 -8.02 -13.34 7.42
C GLY A 17 -6.90 -14.30 7.01
N GLY A 18 -5.62 -13.90 7.11
CA GLY A 18 -4.47 -14.74 6.74
C GLY A 18 -4.30 -14.95 5.23
N LYS A 19 -5.11 -14.26 4.40
CA LYS A 19 -5.06 -14.34 2.94
C LYS A 19 -4.28 -13.16 2.36
N TYR A 20 -3.42 -13.46 1.39
CA TYR A 20 -2.77 -12.46 0.53
C TYR A 20 -3.81 -11.74 -0.34
N ASP A 21 -4.04 -10.45 -0.08
CA ASP A 21 -5.02 -9.61 -0.77
C ASP A 21 -4.49 -8.16 -0.93
N PRO A 22 -3.76 -7.90 -2.02
CA PRO A 22 -3.23 -6.57 -2.31
C PRO A 22 -4.32 -5.52 -2.59
N ASP A 23 -5.43 -5.93 -3.21
CA ASP A 23 -6.52 -5.03 -3.57
C ASP A 23 -7.18 -4.42 -2.32
N LEU A 24 -7.46 -5.27 -1.32
CA LEU A 24 -8.00 -4.81 -0.04
C LEU A 24 -7.05 -3.83 0.66
N THR A 25 -5.75 -4.13 0.65
CA THR A 25 -4.76 -3.27 1.30
C THR A 25 -4.63 -1.93 0.58
N VAL A 26 -4.67 -1.93 -0.75
CA VAL A 26 -4.69 -0.70 -1.57
C VAL A 26 -5.92 0.14 -1.28
N GLN A 27 -7.08 -0.49 -1.13
CA GLN A 27 -8.30 0.21 -0.73
C GLN A 27 -8.11 0.93 0.62
N VAL A 28 -7.62 0.22 1.64
CA VAL A 28 -7.34 0.81 2.97
C VAL A 28 -6.36 1.99 2.87
N VAL A 29 -5.28 1.85 2.09
CA VAL A 29 -4.30 2.92 1.91
C VAL A 29 -4.93 4.15 1.23
N SER A 30 -5.81 3.95 0.25
CA SER A 30 -6.46 5.05 -0.48
C SER A 30 -7.39 5.90 0.40
N GLU A 31 -7.99 5.31 1.44
CA GLU A 31 -8.91 5.99 2.36
C GLU A 31 -8.19 6.90 3.38
N ILE A 32 -6.86 6.78 3.53
CA ILE A 32 -6.08 7.53 4.55
C ILE A 32 -5.81 8.97 4.09
N HIS A 33 -5.76 9.22 2.78
CA HIS A 33 -5.52 10.55 2.18
C HIS A 33 -4.30 11.32 2.74
N ALA A 34 -3.18 10.63 2.98
CA ALA A 34 -1.91 11.26 3.33
C ALA A 34 -1.17 11.81 2.10
N ASP A 35 -0.29 12.79 2.31
CA ASP A 35 0.59 13.32 1.26
C ASP A 35 1.78 12.38 0.99
N ILE A 36 2.25 11.66 2.00
CA ILE A 36 3.38 10.74 1.92
C ILE A 36 3.01 9.42 2.60
N TYR A 37 3.31 8.30 1.95
CA TYR A 37 3.14 6.96 2.49
C TYR A 37 4.47 6.23 2.61
N ALA A 38 4.77 5.71 3.80
CA ALA A 38 5.89 4.84 4.08
C ALA A 38 5.36 3.43 4.41
N LEU A 39 5.35 2.53 3.43
CA LEU A 39 4.85 1.17 3.61
C LEU A 39 5.97 0.18 3.94
N GLN A 40 5.76 -0.68 4.95
CA GLN A 40 6.70 -1.74 5.36
C GLN A 40 6.18 -3.14 5.08
N GLU A 41 7.09 -4.12 5.05
CA GLU A 41 6.81 -5.53 4.68
C GLU A 41 6.16 -5.65 3.30
N PHE A 42 6.58 -4.79 2.38
CA PHE A 42 6.13 -4.85 1.00
C PHE A 42 6.79 -6.03 0.29
N GLN A 43 6.02 -7.08 0.02
CA GLN A 43 6.47 -8.23 -0.76
C GLN A 43 5.89 -8.19 -2.16
N THR A 44 6.68 -8.52 -3.17
CA THR A 44 6.21 -8.67 -4.55
C THR A 44 6.29 -10.14 -4.96
N CYS A 45 5.19 -10.72 -5.43
CA CYS A 45 5.19 -12.09 -5.98
C CYS A 45 5.87 -12.18 -7.37
N SER A 46 6.30 -11.06 -7.94
CA SER A 46 7.13 -11.00 -9.15
C SER A 46 8.31 -10.04 -8.94
N PRO A 47 9.47 -10.29 -9.58
CA PRO A 47 10.55 -9.32 -9.59
C PRO A 47 10.05 -8.03 -10.27
N ASP A 48 10.06 -6.95 -9.49
CA ASP A 48 10.27 -5.56 -9.88
C ASP A 48 9.09 -4.69 -10.36
N LEU A 49 9.11 -3.44 -9.87
CA LEU A 49 8.43 -2.16 -10.23
C LEU A 49 6.92 -2.12 -10.53
N LYS A 50 6.33 -3.19 -11.03
CA LYS A 50 4.93 -3.22 -11.47
C LYS A 50 3.96 -2.97 -10.32
N MET A 51 4.25 -3.47 -9.12
CA MET A 51 3.33 -3.31 -7.99
C MET A 51 3.35 -1.88 -7.42
N VAL A 52 4.52 -1.25 -7.27
CA VAL A 52 4.61 0.17 -6.89
C VAL A 52 3.89 1.05 -7.91
N THR A 53 4.10 0.78 -9.20
CA THR A 53 3.41 1.50 -10.28
C THR A 53 1.91 1.24 -10.27
N TRP A 54 1.49 0.01 -9.98
CA TRP A 54 0.09 -0.40 -9.90
C TRP A 54 -0.62 0.30 -8.73
N ILE A 55 0.00 0.39 -7.56
CA ILE A 55 -0.55 1.11 -6.41
C ILE A 55 -0.71 2.59 -6.73
N GLY A 56 0.30 3.24 -7.30
CA GLY A 56 0.17 4.64 -7.74
C GLY A 56 -1.04 4.84 -8.67
N LYS A 57 -1.21 3.93 -9.64
CA LYS A 57 -2.40 3.95 -10.53
C LYS A 57 -3.73 3.75 -9.80
N GLN A 58 -3.80 2.88 -8.79
CA GLN A 58 -5.05 2.61 -8.07
C GLN A 58 -5.41 3.69 -7.05
N THR A 59 -4.39 4.29 -6.43
CA THR A 59 -4.55 5.23 -5.31
C THR A 59 -4.50 6.70 -5.73
N GLY A 60 -3.99 6.99 -6.92
CA GLY A 60 -3.72 8.36 -7.38
C GLY A 60 -2.48 8.98 -6.74
N LEU A 61 -1.65 8.16 -6.08
CA LEU A 61 -0.32 8.52 -5.56
C LEU A 61 0.73 8.62 -6.67
#